data_AF-A0A0G0Z3H3-F1
#
_entry.id   AF-A0A0G0Z3H3-F1
#
_cell.length_a   1.000
_cell.length_b   1.000
_cell.length_c   1.000
_cell.angle_alpha   90.00
_cell.angle_beta   90.00
_cell.angle_gamma   90.00
#
_symmetry.space_group_name_H-M   'P 1'
#
loop_
_entity.id
_entity.type
_entity.pdbx_description
1 polymer ?
#
loop_
_entity_poly.entity_id
_entity_poly.type
_entity_poly.pdbx_seq_one_letter_code
_entity_poly.pdbx_strand_id
1 'polypeptide(L)'
;MTINLYLTSLGQKQQVLTEVKDSPLFEVIKSKTGLTLISFQIIASPKLYAVMIGVPGKPYMILSSKLNQDFTDSEKEYVVLHETGHYLLNHSIKEALFFALLFILGCFLIRKRPWYFIPIIGILFGLIYIQFGMRSEYEADHYAVTHITDPQGMISATEKFKYQNFPPKDDTGIKWRLLYRSVPYQERIEIAKQEMAIRDTR
;
A
#
# COMPACT_ATOMS: atom_id res chain seq x y z
N MET A 1 28.88 9.30 -5.07
CA MET A 1 27.91 9.50 -6.17
C MET A 1 26.53 9.19 -5.63
N THR A 2 25.81 10.20 -5.16
CA THR A 2 24.47 10.06 -4.57
C THR A 2 23.47 9.97 -5.71
N ILE A 3 22.88 8.79 -5.92
CA ILE A 3 21.80 8.62 -6.89
C ILE A 3 20.56 9.28 -6.30
N ASN A 4 20.34 10.53 -6.68
CA ASN A 4 19.11 11.25 -6.45
C ASN A 4 18.01 10.66 -7.34
N LEU A 5 17.30 9.65 -6.83
CA LEU A 5 16.17 9.03 -7.51
C LEU A 5 14.95 9.95 -7.41
N TYR A 6 14.96 11.00 -8.24
CA TYR A 6 13.82 11.88 -8.48
C TYR A 6 12.95 11.29 -9.59
N LEU A 7 11.93 10.52 -9.22
CA LEU A 7 10.84 10.15 -10.12
C LEU A 7 9.54 10.76 -9.58
N THR A 8 9.18 11.93 -10.10
CA THR A 8 7.79 12.38 -10.12
C THR A 8 7.34 12.49 -11.58
N SER A 9 6.21 11.87 -11.91
CA SER A 9 5.69 11.78 -13.28
C SER A 9 5.19 13.13 -13.84
N LEU A 10 5.30 14.24 -13.10
CA LEU A 10 4.66 15.52 -13.44
C LEU A 10 5.47 16.79 -13.10
N GLY A 11 6.78 16.69 -12.81
CA GLY A 11 7.66 17.87 -12.78
C GLY A 11 7.39 18.92 -11.69
N GLN A 12 6.43 18.74 -10.78
CA GLN A 12 6.31 19.56 -9.58
C GLN A 12 7.23 19.03 -8.49
N LYS A 13 8.12 19.91 -7.97
CA LYS A 13 8.91 19.63 -6.78
C LYS A 13 7.96 19.48 -5.60
N GLN A 14 7.72 18.25 -5.16
CA GLN A 14 7.10 18.02 -3.87
C GLN A 14 8.03 18.61 -2.79
N GLN A 15 7.53 19.60 -2.06
CA GLN A 15 8.27 20.18 -0.96
C GLN A 15 8.22 19.20 0.20
N VAL A 16 9.37 18.62 0.53
CA VAL A 16 9.56 17.92 1.80
C VAL A 16 9.41 18.98 2.89
N LEU A 17 8.32 18.90 3.67
CA LEU A 17 8.07 19.88 4.72
C LEU A 17 8.98 19.65 5.90
N THR A 18 9.24 18.37 6.23
CA THR A 18 10.04 17.99 7.38
C THR A 18 10.62 16.60 7.15
N GLU A 19 11.95 16.49 7.23
CA GLU A 19 12.59 15.21 7.56
C GLU A 19 12.43 15.04 9.07
N VAL A 20 11.58 14.11 9.48
CA VAL A 20 11.34 13.85 10.89
C VAL A 20 12.43 12.90 11.33
N LYS A 21 13.36 13.36 12.18
CA LYS A 21 14.42 12.49 12.71
C LYS A 21 13.93 11.67 13.91
N ASP A 22 12.99 12.20 14.67
CA ASP A 22 12.46 11.59 15.91
C ASP A 22 10.93 11.55 15.90
N SER A 23 10.33 10.83 14.93
CA SER A 23 8.87 10.61 14.94
C SER A 23 8.54 9.51 15.94
N PRO A 24 7.51 9.65 16.79
CA PRO A 24 6.98 8.53 17.57
C PRO A 24 6.65 7.30 16.70
N LEU A 25 6.33 7.53 15.41
CA LEU A 25 6.07 6.46 14.44
C LEU A 25 7.32 5.62 14.10
N PHE A 26 8.55 6.16 14.24
CA PHE A 26 9.76 5.34 14.12
C PHE A 26 9.81 4.26 15.19
N GLU A 27 9.53 4.65 16.43
CA GLU A 27 9.57 3.73 17.56
C GLU A 27 8.45 2.71 17.46
N VAL A 28 7.27 3.10 16.95
CA VAL A 28 6.19 2.14 16.61
C VAL A 28 6.69 1.10 15.61
N ILE A 29 7.28 1.51 14.48
CA ILE A 29 7.78 0.56 13.47
C ILE A 29 8.84 -0.36 14.08
N LYS A 30 9.84 0.23 14.75
CA LYS A 30 10.96 -0.52 15.30
C LYS A 30 10.52 -1.51 16.39
N SER A 31 9.66 -1.08 17.31
CA SER A 31 9.17 -1.93 18.42
C SER A 31 8.27 -3.07 17.93
N LYS A 32 7.42 -2.81 16.93
CA LYS A 32 6.44 -3.79 16.43
C LYS A 32 7.02 -4.74 15.39
N THR A 33 8.05 -4.32 14.65
CA THR A 33 8.54 -5.07 13.47
C THR A 33 10.03 -5.37 13.49
N GLY A 34 10.80 -4.75 14.39
CA GLY A 34 12.27 -4.82 14.39
C GLY A 34 12.93 -4.03 13.26
N LEU A 35 12.16 -3.40 12.37
CA LEU A 35 12.68 -2.67 11.24
C LEU A 35 13.25 -1.31 11.65
N THR A 36 14.47 -1.01 11.22
CA THR A 36 15.07 0.32 11.40
C THR A 36 14.97 1.10 10.10
N LEU A 37 14.20 2.19 10.13
CA LEU A 37 14.09 3.11 8.99
C LEU A 37 15.36 3.96 8.84
N ILE A 38 15.72 4.24 7.59
CA ILE A 38 16.76 5.23 7.27
C ILE A 38 16.22 6.65 7.48
N SER A 39 15.00 6.89 7.02
CA SER A 39 14.35 8.20 7.14
C SER A 39 12.84 8.08 7.14
N PHE A 40 12.20 9.08 7.75
CA PHE A 40 10.75 9.28 7.75
C PHE A 40 10.50 10.71 7.33
N GLN A 41 9.76 10.91 6.24
CA GLN A 41 9.55 12.23 5.66
C GLN A 41 8.08 12.57 5.62
N ILE A 42 7.75 13.81 5.97
CA ILE A 42 6.43 14.37 5.75
C ILE A 42 6.48 15.27 4.52
N ILE A 43 5.69 14.92 3.51
CA ILE A 43 5.61 15.66 2.24
C ILE A 43 4.34 16.51 2.22
N ALA A 44 4.48 17.76 1.74
CA ALA A 44 3.35 18.65 1.55
C ALA A 44 2.37 18.04 0.54
N SER A 45 1.18 17.63 1.00
CA SER A 45 0.13 17.21 0.09
C SER A 45 -1.25 17.29 0.73
N PRO A 46 -2.26 17.78 -0.01
CA PRO A 46 -3.65 17.77 0.42
C PRO A 46 -4.31 16.39 0.20
N LYS A 47 -3.59 15.36 -0.24
CA LYS A 47 -4.10 13.99 -0.39
C LYS A 47 -3.69 13.12 0.78
N LEU A 48 -4.53 12.15 1.16
CA LEU A 48 -4.15 11.13 2.13
C LEU A 48 -3.36 10.03 1.44
N TYR A 49 -2.06 9.92 1.75
CA TYR A 49 -1.26 8.77 1.35
C TYR A 49 -0.08 8.59 2.29
N ALA A 50 0.39 7.35 2.31
CA ALA A 50 1.66 6.93 2.87
C ALA A 50 2.33 6.02 1.83
N VAL A 51 3.65 5.88 1.92
CA VAL A 51 4.35 4.84 1.16
C VAL A 51 5.64 4.49 1.89
N MET A 52 5.95 3.20 1.95
CA MET A 52 7.28 2.73 2.30
C MET A 52 8.04 2.30 1.05
N ILE A 53 9.22 2.87 0.85
CA ILE A 53 10.09 2.58 -0.30
C ILE A 53 11.48 2.23 0.21
N GLY A 54 12.20 1.42 -0.53
CA GLY A 54 13.62 1.17 -0.26
C GLY A 54 14.07 -0.15 -0.83
N VAL A 55 15.38 -0.37 -0.77
CA VAL A 55 15.96 -1.70 -1.01
C VAL A 55 15.95 -2.50 0.29
N PRO A 56 16.03 -3.84 0.24
CA PRO A 56 16.16 -4.67 1.44
C PRO A 56 17.25 -4.16 2.40
N GLY A 57 16.88 -4.00 3.68
CA GLY A 57 17.73 -3.47 4.75
C GLY A 57 17.83 -1.94 4.82
N LYS A 58 17.24 -1.20 3.87
CA LYS A 58 17.33 0.27 3.78
C LYS A 58 15.98 0.93 3.45
N PRO A 59 14.93 0.71 4.26
CA PRO A 59 13.62 1.32 4.04
C PRO A 59 13.59 2.79 4.45
N TYR A 60 12.79 3.58 3.76
CA TYR A 60 12.37 4.91 4.17
C TYR A 60 10.86 5.06 3.99
N MET A 61 10.26 5.85 4.87
CA MET A 61 8.81 6.05 4.93
C MET A 61 8.48 7.48 4.52
N ILE A 62 7.43 7.64 3.74
CA ILE A 62 6.87 8.93 3.34
C ILE A 62 5.42 8.98 3.81
N LEU A 63 5.05 10.08 4.45
CA LEU A 63 3.69 10.37 4.88
C LEU A 63 3.24 11.71 4.32
N SER A 64 2.00 11.81 3.87
CA SER A 64 1.45 13.10 3.48
C SER A 64 1.17 13.98 4.69
N SER A 65 1.33 15.30 4.53
CA SER A 65 1.03 16.27 5.59
C SER A 65 -0.42 16.20 6.06
N LYS A 66 -1.36 16.00 5.13
CA LYS A 66 -2.78 15.86 5.47
C LYS A 66 -3.07 14.61 6.27
N LEU A 67 -2.46 13.47 5.92
CA LEU A 67 -2.63 12.24 6.70
C LEU A 67 -2.05 12.42 8.11
N ASN A 68 -0.86 12.99 8.22
CA ASN A 68 -0.24 13.25 9.52
C ASN A 68 -1.06 14.17 10.44
N GLN A 69 -1.83 15.12 9.86
CA GLN A 69 -2.66 16.07 10.59
C GLN A 69 -4.05 15.51 10.92
N ASP A 70 -4.69 14.84 9.96
CA ASP A 70 -6.09 14.43 10.07
C ASP A 70 -6.25 13.09 10.82
N PHE A 71 -5.18 12.30 10.95
CA PHE A 71 -5.23 10.96 11.55
C PHE A 71 -4.78 10.96 13.01
N THR A 72 -5.48 10.20 13.85
CA THR A 72 -5.10 9.91 15.24
C THR A 72 -3.86 9.00 15.29
N ASP A 73 -3.29 8.80 16.48
CA ASP A 73 -2.12 7.93 16.62
C ASP A 73 -2.42 6.46 16.30
N SER A 74 -3.60 5.94 16.66
CA SER A 74 -4.02 4.57 16.30
C SER A 74 -4.26 4.41 14.80
N GLU A 75 -4.81 5.44 14.14
CA GLU A 75 -5.01 5.43 12.69
C GLU A 75 -3.67 5.52 11.93
N LYS A 76 -2.74 6.36 12.39
CA LYS A 76 -1.38 6.43 11.84
C LYS A 76 -0.61 5.14 12.07
N GLU A 77 -0.76 4.50 13.24
CA GLU A 77 -0.17 3.20 13.54
C GLU A 77 -0.61 2.16 12.51
N TYR A 78 -1.91 2.07 12.20
CA TYR A 78 -2.41 1.20 11.13
C TYR A 78 -1.78 1.49 9.78
N VAL A 79 -1.83 2.76 9.31
CA VAL A 79 -1.28 3.14 8.00
C VAL A 79 0.20 2.79 7.90
N VAL A 80 0.96 3.11 8.94
CA VAL A 80 2.40 2.88 8.97
C VAL A 80 2.71 1.38 8.95
N LEU A 81 1.98 0.56 9.72
CA LEU A 81 2.19 -0.88 9.74
C LEU A 81 1.71 -1.55 8.43
N HIS A 82 0.69 -1.03 7.76
CA HIS A 82 0.27 -1.47 6.43
C HIS A 82 1.40 -1.28 5.40
N GLU A 83 1.95 -0.07 5.32
CA GLU A 83 3.10 0.21 4.43
C GLU A 83 4.34 -0.60 4.80
N THR A 84 4.57 -0.82 6.10
CA THR A 84 5.66 -1.68 6.59
C THR A 84 5.44 -3.13 6.17
N GLY A 85 4.19 -3.61 6.18
CA GLY A 85 3.80 -4.92 5.70
C GLY A 85 4.16 -5.10 4.22
N HIS A 86 3.90 -4.11 3.37
CA HIS A 86 4.32 -4.15 1.97
C HIS A 86 5.83 -4.35 1.80
N TYR A 87 6.63 -3.66 2.62
CA TYR A 87 8.07 -3.77 2.59
C TYR A 87 8.56 -5.14 3.06
N LEU A 88 8.15 -5.58 4.26
CA LEU A 88 8.62 -6.82 4.88
C LEU A 88 8.19 -8.06 4.11
N LEU A 89 7.00 -8.04 3.53
CA LEU A 89 6.49 -9.13 2.69
C LEU A 89 7.00 -9.06 1.25
N ASN A 90 7.92 -8.14 0.95
CA ASN A 90 8.59 -7.97 -0.34
C ASN A 90 7.60 -7.77 -1.51
N HIS A 91 6.48 -7.08 -1.29
CA HIS A 91 5.42 -6.93 -2.30
C HIS A 91 5.94 -6.28 -3.59
N SER A 92 6.75 -5.22 -3.50
CA SER A 92 7.32 -4.59 -4.71
C SER A 92 8.23 -5.53 -5.51
N ILE A 93 8.99 -6.41 -4.85
CA ILE A 93 9.86 -7.40 -5.52
C ILE A 93 9.00 -8.50 -6.17
N LYS A 94 8.04 -9.04 -5.43
CA LYS A 94 7.10 -10.06 -5.95
C LYS A 94 6.36 -9.53 -7.17
N GLU A 95 5.85 -8.30 -7.11
CA GLU A 95 5.15 -7.66 -8.22
C GLU A 95 6.06 -7.42 -9.42
N ALA A 96 7.29 -6.94 -9.21
CA ALA A 96 8.25 -6.74 -10.30
C ALA A 96 8.61 -8.05 -11.02
N LEU A 97 8.84 -9.13 -10.26
CA LEU A 97 9.10 -10.46 -10.82
C LEU A 97 7.88 -11.01 -11.56
N PHE A 98 6.68 -10.82 -11.01
CA PHE A 98 5.43 -11.26 -11.63
C PHE A 98 5.15 -10.48 -12.93
N PHE A 99 5.38 -9.17 -12.93
CA PHE A 99 5.28 -8.34 -14.12
C PHE A 99 6.27 -8.80 -15.19
N ALA A 100 7.55 -9.04 -14.84
CA ALA A 100 8.56 -9.52 -15.77
C ALA A 100 8.17 -10.87 -16.38
N LEU A 101 7.60 -11.78 -15.58
CA LEU A 101 7.08 -13.07 -16.04
C LEU A 101 5.94 -12.89 -17.06
N LEU A 102 4.93 -12.07 -16.73
CA LEU A 102 3.81 -11.79 -17.64
C LEU A 102 4.29 -11.11 -18.92
N PHE A 103 5.27 -10.22 -18.85
CA PHE A 103 5.86 -9.55 -20.00
C PHE A 103 6.55 -10.55 -20.94
N ILE A 104 7.43 -11.42 -20.40
CA ILE A 104 8.13 -12.45 -21.18
C ILE A 104 7.13 -13.40 -21.84
N LEU A 105 6.12 -13.86 -21.07
CA LEU A 105 5.07 -14.71 -21.59
C LEU A 105 4.26 -14.00 -22.68
N GLY A 106 3.96 -12.72 -22.49
CA GLY A 106 3.25 -11.89 -23.45
C GLY A 106 4.01 -11.79 -24.78
N CYS A 107 5.30 -11.49 -24.73
CA CYS A 107 6.19 -11.47 -25.90
C CYS A 107 6.20 -12.82 -26.64
N PHE A 108 6.25 -13.93 -25.91
CA PHE A 108 6.22 -15.26 -26.50
C PHE A 108 4.89 -15.54 -27.22
N LEU A 109 3.77 -15.19 -26.59
CA LEU A 109 2.42 -15.44 -27.13
C LEU A 109 2.12 -14.59 -28.37
N ILE A 110 2.60 -13.34 -28.44
CA ILE A 110 2.33 -12.44 -29.58
C ILE A 110 3.25 -12.68 -30.78
N ARG A 111 4.43 -13.29 -30.59
CA ARG A 111 5.51 -13.38 -31.60
C ARG A 111 5.08 -13.85 -32.99
N LYS A 112 4.09 -14.74 -33.07
CA LYS A 112 3.58 -15.32 -34.32
C LYS A 112 2.07 -15.15 -34.48
N ARG A 113 1.49 -14.13 -33.83
CA ARG A 113 0.04 -13.90 -33.84
C ARG A 113 -0.29 -12.56 -34.52
N PRO A 114 -1.49 -12.43 -35.10
CA PRO A 114 -1.97 -11.16 -35.63
C PRO A 114 -1.97 -10.05 -34.58
N TRP A 115 -1.78 -8.81 -35.02
CA TRP A 115 -1.63 -7.63 -34.15
C TRP A 115 -2.82 -7.43 -33.19
N TYR A 116 -4.03 -7.83 -33.57
CA TYR A 116 -5.23 -7.71 -32.73
C TYR A 116 -5.21 -8.63 -31.50
N PHE A 117 -4.30 -9.62 -31.42
CA PHE A 117 -4.11 -10.41 -30.19
C PHE A 117 -3.41 -9.62 -29.07
N ILE A 118 -2.65 -8.58 -29.42
CA ILE A 118 -1.93 -7.75 -28.44
C ILE A 118 -2.89 -7.13 -27.41
N PRO A 119 -3.96 -6.40 -27.80
CA PRO A 119 -4.88 -5.83 -26.82
C PRO A 119 -5.63 -6.90 -26.01
N ILE A 120 -5.94 -8.07 -26.61
CA ILE A 120 -6.63 -9.17 -25.90
C ILE A 120 -5.74 -9.72 -24.78
N ILE A 121 -4.48 -10.03 -25.08
CA ILE A 121 -3.52 -10.54 -24.09
C ILE A 121 -3.22 -9.44 -23.05
N GLY A 122 -3.09 -8.19 -23.48
CA GLY A 122 -2.87 -7.05 -22.59
C GLY A 122 -3.99 -6.88 -21.56
N ILE A 123 -5.26 -6.97 -21.98
CA ILE A 123 -6.40 -6.91 -21.06
C ILE A 123 -6.37 -8.10 -20.10
N LEU A 124 -6.19 -9.33 -20.61
CA LEU A 124 -6.16 -10.53 -19.77
C LEU A 124 -5.06 -10.48 -18.71
N PHE A 125 -3.84 -10.12 -19.12
CA PHE A 125 -2.70 -10.01 -18.19
C PHE A 125 -2.84 -8.82 -17.25
N GLY A 126 -3.46 -7.72 -17.71
CA GLY A 126 -3.81 -6.59 -16.85
C GLY A 126 -4.75 -7.01 -15.72
N LEU A 127 -5.80 -7.77 -16.02
CA LEU A 127 -6.72 -8.31 -15.00
C LEU A 127 -6.00 -9.22 -14.02
N ILE A 128 -5.19 -10.17 -14.51
CA ILE A 128 -4.39 -11.06 -13.66
C ILE A 128 -3.45 -10.26 -12.74
N TYR A 129 -2.80 -9.22 -13.27
CA TYR A 129 -1.90 -8.36 -12.52
C TYR A 129 -2.63 -7.56 -11.42
N ILE A 130 -3.83 -7.05 -11.71
CA ILE A 130 -4.69 -6.38 -10.72
C ILE A 130 -5.01 -7.34 -9.56
N GLN A 131 -5.42 -8.58 -9.87
CA GLN A 131 -5.73 -9.58 -8.84
C GLN A 131 -4.50 -9.94 -7.99
N PHE A 132 -3.33 -10.02 -8.62
CA PHE A 132 -2.08 -10.26 -7.90
C PHE A 132 -1.73 -9.11 -6.95
N GLY A 133 -1.92 -7.86 -7.39
CA GLY A 133 -1.73 -6.68 -6.53
C GLY A 133 -2.72 -6.63 -5.36
N MET A 134 -3.99 -6.97 -5.59
CA MET A 134 -5.01 -7.00 -4.54
C MET A 134 -4.66 -8.02 -3.44
N ARG A 135 -4.06 -9.15 -3.79
CA ARG A 135 -3.56 -10.12 -2.80
C ARG A 135 -2.49 -9.49 -1.88
N SER A 136 -1.57 -8.72 -2.43
CA SER A 136 -0.56 -8.00 -1.63
C SER A 136 -1.19 -7.04 -0.62
N GLU A 137 -2.31 -6.41 -0.99
CA GLU A 137 -3.05 -5.49 -0.12
C GLU A 137 -3.74 -6.23 1.04
N TYR A 138 -4.36 -7.39 0.79
CA TYR A 138 -4.87 -8.27 1.86
C TYR A 138 -3.76 -8.72 2.80
N GLU A 139 -2.61 -9.14 2.24
CA GLU A 139 -1.45 -9.55 3.02
C GLU A 139 -0.95 -8.40 3.92
N ALA A 140 -0.92 -7.17 3.41
CA ALA A 140 -0.54 -5.98 4.18
C ALA A 140 -1.58 -5.59 5.25
N ASP A 141 -2.88 -5.69 4.96
CA ASP A 141 -3.94 -5.45 5.95
C ASP A 141 -3.92 -6.45 7.10
N HIS A 142 -3.78 -7.74 6.79
CA HIS A 142 -3.64 -8.78 7.80
C HIS A 142 -2.34 -8.61 8.61
N TYR A 143 -1.25 -8.22 7.96
CA TYR A 143 -0.02 -7.89 8.67
C TYR A 143 -0.25 -6.72 9.63
N ALA A 144 -0.84 -5.61 9.17
CA ALA A 144 -1.08 -4.45 10.01
C ALA A 144 -1.99 -4.80 11.20
N VAL A 145 -3.16 -5.40 10.95
CA VAL A 145 -4.17 -5.65 11.99
C VAL A 145 -3.66 -6.55 13.12
N THR A 146 -2.78 -7.50 12.79
CA THR A 146 -2.19 -8.41 13.79
C THR A 146 -1.09 -7.77 14.62
N HIS A 147 -0.55 -6.63 14.20
CA HIS A 147 0.55 -5.92 14.87
C HIS A 147 0.13 -4.59 15.51
N ILE A 148 -0.96 -3.96 15.05
CA ILE A 148 -1.50 -2.74 15.66
C ILE A 148 -1.95 -2.97 17.10
N THR A 149 -1.84 -1.93 17.91
CA THR A 149 -2.29 -1.93 19.29
C THR A 149 -3.81 -1.98 19.39
N ASP A 150 -4.50 -1.17 18.59
CA ASP A 150 -5.97 -1.05 18.59
C ASP A 150 -6.56 -1.24 17.18
N PRO A 151 -7.27 -2.35 16.89
CA PRO A 151 -7.94 -2.57 15.62
C PRO A 151 -9.01 -1.54 15.24
N GLN A 152 -9.55 -0.77 16.20
CA GLN A 152 -10.45 0.33 15.88
C GLN A 152 -9.75 1.42 15.06
N GLY A 153 -8.44 1.62 15.24
CA GLY A 153 -7.64 2.54 14.42
C GLY A 153 -7.65 2.18 12.93
N MET A 154 -7.69 0.89 12.58
CA MET A 154 -7.84 0.44 11.19
C MET A 154 -9.23 0.77 10.63
N ILE A 155 -10.29 0.54 11.41
CA ILE A 155 -11.68 0.82 11.00
C ILE A 155 -11.85 2.32 10.74
N SER A 156 -11.45 3.17 11.68
CA SER A 156 -11.63 4.61 11.55
C SER A 156 -10.76 5.22 10.45
N ALA A 157 -9.52 4.75 10.28
CA ALA A 157 -8.66 5.13 9.16
C ALA A 157 -9.29 4.75 7.81
N THR A 158 -9.83 3.54 7.69
CA THR A 158 -10.47 3.04 6.48
C THR A 158 -11.70 3.89 6.11
N GLU A 159 -12.52 4.25 7.09
CA GLU A 159 -13.64 5.18 6.87
C GLU A 159 -13.13 6.55 6.39
N LYS A 160 -12.08 7.12 7.00
CA LYS A 160 -11.48 8.38 6.52
C LYS A 160 -11.01 8.29 5.08
N PHE A 161 -10.37 7.19 4.67
CA PHE A 161 -9.97 6.98 3.28
C PHE A 161 -11.18 6.92 2.34
N LYS A 162 -12.25 6.22 2.72
CA LYS A 162 -13.49 6.11 1.95
C LYS A 162 -14.16 7.45 1.65
N TYR A 163 -14.07 8.43 2.55
CA TYR A 163 -14.65 9.76 2.34
C TYR A 163 -13.75 10.72 1.56
N GLN A 164 -12.46 10.43 1.41
CA GLN A 164 -11.49 11.35 0.79
C GLN A 164 -10.85 10.84 -0.51
N ASN A 165 -10.91 9.54 -0.79
CA ASN A 165 -10.33 8.92 -1.98
C ASN A 165 -11.37 8.17 -2.81
N PHE A 166 -11.13 8.06 -4.11
CA PHE A 166 -11.81 7.11 -5.00
C PHE A 166 -11.31 5.69 -4.69
N PRO A 167 -12.14 4.61 -4.70
CA PRO A 167 -13.47 4.43 -5.29
C PRO A 167 -14.65 4.92 -4.43
N PRO A 168 -15.89 5.01 -4.99
CA PRO A 168 -17.08 5.46 -4.29
C PRO A 168 -17.38 4.67 -3.00
N LYS A 169 -18.21 5.27 -2.14
CA LYS A 169 -18.63 4.73 -0.82
C LYS A 169 -19.20 3.30 -0.83
N ASP A 170 -19.60 2.79 -1.98
CA ASP A 170 -20.04 1.40 -2.16
C ASP A 170 -19.13 0.69 -3.17
N ASP A 171 -18.26 -0.14 -2.63
CA ASP A 171 -17.30 -0.98 -3.36
C ASP A 171 -17.61 -2.48 -3.28
N THR A 172 -18.85 -2.84 -2.91
CA THR A 172 -19.27 -4.24 -2.72
C THR A 172 -19.48 -5.03 -4.03
N GLY A 173 -19.58 -4.34 -5.16
CA GLY A 173 -19.82 -4.95 -6.47
C GLY A 173 -18.63 -5.76 -7.02
N ILE A 174 -18.91 -6.83 -7.76
CA ILE A 174 -17.88 -7.71 -8.36
C ILE A 174 -16.89 -6.97 -9.28
N LYS A 175 -17.32 -5.87 -9.90
CA LYS A 175 -16.44 -5.02 -10.72
C LYS A 175 -15.26 -4.47 -9.92
N TRP A 176 -15.45 -4.18 -8.63
CA TRP A 176 -14.37 -3.69 -7.77
C TRP A 176 -13.42 -4.83 -7.45
N ARG A 177 -13.92 -6.00 -7.09
CA ARG A 177 -13.06 -7.18 -6.92
C ARG A 177 -12.25 -7.54 -8.16
N LEU A 178 -12.77 -7.29 -9.37
CA LEU A 178 -12.08 -7.61 -10.63
C LEU A 178 -11.14 -6.51 -11.14
N LEU A 179 -11.52 -5.24 -10.99
CA LEU A 179 -10.86 -4.11 -11.65
C LEU A 179 -10.17 -3.16 -10.67
N TYR A 180 -10.43 -3.27 -9.37
CA TYR A 180 -9.77 -2.49 -8.34
C TYR A 180 -8.59 -3.27 -7.80
N ARG A 181 -7.43 -2.61 -7.73
CA ARG A 181 -6.19 -3.22 -7.26
C ARG A 181 -6.09 -3.30 -5.74
N SER A 182 -6.94 -2.59 -5.00
CA SER A 182 -6.88 -2.54 -3.54
C SER A 182 -8.04 -3.31 -2.91
N VAL A 183 -7.94 -3.60 -1.62
CA VAL A 183 -9.02 -4.29 -0.88
C VAL A 183 -10.20 -3.33 -0.71
N PRO A 184 -11.43 -3.76 -1.06
CA PRO A 184 -12.63 -2.98 -0.77
C PRO A 184 -12.72 -2.56 0.71
N TYR A 185 -13.13 -1.32 0.97
CA TYR A 185 -13.23 -0.73 2.30
C TYR A 185 -14.04 -1.58 3.27
N GLN A 186 -15.17 -2.15 2.83
CA GLN A 186 -15.96 -3.02 3.71
C GLN A 186 -15.17 -4.26 4.13
N GLU A 187 -14.42 -4.86 3.21
CA GLU A 187 -13.63 -6.05 3.49
C GLU A 187 -12.46 -5.74 4.44
N ARG A 188 -11.83 -4.56 4.31
CA ARG A 188 -10.84 -4.08 5.29
C ARG A 188 -11.44 -3.93 6.69
N ILE A 189 -12.64 -3.37 6.80
CA ILE A 189 -13.34 -3.24 8.09
C ILE A 189 -13.66 -4.60 8.69
N GLU A 190 -14.07 -5.59 7.88
CA GLU A 190 -14.31 -6.95 8.36
C GLU A 190 -13.03 -7.63 8.85
N ILE A 191 -11.88 -7.42 8.20
CA ILE A 191 -10.57 -7.90 8.70
C ILE A 191 -10.29 -7.36 10.11
N ALA A 192 -10.52 -6.07 10.33
CA ALA A 192 -10.34 -5.45 11.65
C ALA A 192 -11.29 -6.03 12.72
N LYS A 193 -12.57 -6.19 12.38
CA LYS A 193 -13.58 -6.78 13.29
C LYS A 193 -13.26 -8.23 13.64
N GLN A 194 -12.79 -9.03 12.68
CA GLN A 194 -12.39 -10.41 12.93
C GLN A 194 -11.23 -10.47 13.94
N GLU A 195 -10.23 -9.62 13.78
CA GLU A 195 -9.12 -9.54 14.74
C GLU A 195 -9.58 -9.09 16.13
N MET A 196 -10.51 -8.13 16.22
CA MET A 196 -11.11 -7.75 17.51
C MET A 196 -11.80 -8.94 18.18
N ALA A 197 -12.65 -9.66 17.45
CA ALA A 197 -13.34 -10.83 18.00
C ALA A 197 -12.37 -11.92 18.46
N ILE A 198 -11.25 -12.12 17.74
CA ILE A 198 -10.18 -13.04 18.16
C ILE A 198 -9.55 -12.57 19.48
N ARG A 199 -9.25 -11.28 19.63
CA ARG A 199 -8.65 -10.71 20.85
C ARG A 199 -9.60 -10.79 22.05
N ASP A 200 -10.90 -10.60 21.86
CA ASP A 200 -11.90 -10.68 22.93
C ASP A 200 -12.07 -12.11 23.49
N THR A 201 -11.62 -13.13 22.75
CA THR A 201 -11.68 -14.55 23.17
C THR A 201 -10.39 -15.08 23.80
N ARG A 202 -9.34 -14.26 23.90
CA ARG A 202 -8.04 -14.61 24.51
C ARG A 202 -7.92 -14.09 25.92
#